data_AF-A0A1Y3RPY4-F1
#
_entry.id   AF-A0A1Y3RPY4-F1
#
_cell.length_a   1.000
_cell.length_b   1.000
_cell.length_c   1.000
_cell.angle_alpha   90.00
_cell.angle_beta   90.00
_cell.angle_gamma   90.00
#
_symmetry.space_group_name_H-M   'P 1'
#
loop_
_entity.id
_entity.type
_entity.pdbx_description
1 polymer ?
#
loop_
_entity_poly.entity_id
_entity_poly.type
_entity_poly.pdbx_seq_one_letter_code
_entity_poly.pdbx_strand_id
1 'polypeptide(L)' 'MELVALLAKQKNCTYISDLRFLPKSDRHFPQLKEVDISAYSDREWIEAAWYVLNRRCRNSMQARRLLIG' A
#
# COMPACT_ATOMS: atom_id res chain seq x y z
N MET A 1 -3.82 4.97 -9.19
CA MET A 1 -2.96 5.68 -8.21
C MET A 1 -3.75 6.09 -6.96
N GLU A 2 -4.99 5.63 -6.79
CA GLU A 2 -5.83 6.05 -5.65
C GLU A 2 -5.46 5.31 -4.37
N LEU A 3 -5.12 4.02 -4.46
CA LEU A 3 -4.68 3.25 -3.31
C LEU A 3 -3.44 3.87 -2.65
N VAL A 4 -2.43 4.26 -3.42
CA VAL A 4 -1.20 4.88 -2.89
C VAL A 4 -1.50 6.23 -2.20
N ALA A 5 -2.43 7.01 -2.75
CA ALA A 5 -2.89 8.25 -2.11
C ALA A 5 -3.59 7.98 -0.77
N LEU A 6 -4.42 6.92 -0.69
CA LEU A 6 -5.02 6.48 0.56
C LEU A 6 -3.98 6.05 1.60
N LEU A 7 -2.94 5.31 1.19
CA LEU A 7 -1.83 4.95 2.08
C LEU A 7 -1.09 6.18 2.62
N ALA A 8 -0.82 7.17 1.77
CA ALA A 8 -0.18 8.42 2.17
C ALA A 8 -1.04 9.16 3.20
N LYS A 9 -2.36 9.22 2.97
CA LYS A 9 -3.31 9.82 3.91
C LYS A 9 -3.34 9.08 5.25
N GLN A 10 -3.32 7.75 5.25
CA GLN A 10 -3.32 6.95 6.49
C GLN A 10 -2.07 7.17 7.36
N LYS A 11 -0.93 7.48 6.75
CA LYS A 11 0.33 7.80 7.46
C LYS A 11 0.54 9.30 7.65
N ASN A 12 -0.48 10.11 7.34
CA ASN A 12 -0.44 11.57 7.43
C ASN A 12 0.75 12.18 6.66
N CYS A 13 1.09 11.58 5.53
CA CYS A 13 2.13 12.08 4.64
C CYS A 13 1.63 13.32 3.88
N THR A 14 2.47 14.35 3.78
CA THR A 14 2.17 15.55 2.99
C THR A 14 2.16 15.23 1.49
N TYR A 15 3.07 14.36 1.05
CA TYR A 15 3.17 13.92 -0.34
C TYR A 15 3.18 12.40 -0.46
N ILE A 16 2.68 11.90 -1.60
CA ILE A 16 2.75 10.45 -1.92
C ILE A 16 4.20 9.95 -1.90
N SER A 17 5.15 10.78 -2.31
CA SER A 17 6.59 10.47 -2.28
C SER A 17 7.12 10.07 -0.91
N ASP A 18 6.52 10.59 0.17
CA ASP A 18 6.99 10.42 1.53
C ASP A 18 6.86 8.97 2.01
N LEU A 19 5.90 8.23 1.43
CA LEU A 19 5.72 6.79 1.68
C LEU A 19 6.99 5.98 1.45
N ARG A 20 7.85 6.38 0.49
CA ARG A 20 9.10 5.69 0.17
C ARG A 20 10.17 5.88 1.26
N PHE A 21 10.05 6.95 2.04
CA PHE A 21 11.00 7.33 3.09
C PHE A 21 10.56 6.88 4.48
N LEU A 22 9.37 6.27 4.61
CA LEU A 22 8.94 5.68 5.87
C LEU A 22 9.96 4.66 6.40
N PRO A 23 10.23 4.61 7.72
CA PRO A 23 11.05 3.56 8.31
C PRO A 23 10.38 2.19 8.08
N LYS A 24 11.18 1.12 8.03
CA LYS A 24 10.67 -0.22 7.67
C LYS A 24 9.50 -0.69 8.56
N SER A 25 9.52 -0.33 9.85
CA SER A 25 8.44 -0.62 10.79
C SER A 25 7.10 0.00 10.40
N ASP A 26 7.13 1.17 9.75
CA ASP A 26 5.93 1.97 9.46
C ASP A 26 5.40 1.77 8.04
N ARG A 27 6.03 0.92 7.24
CA ARG A 27 5.60 0.58 5.87
C ARG A 27 4.45 -0.43 5.81
N HIS A 28 3.84 -0.73 6.94
CA HIS A 28 2.68 -1.59 7.06
C HIS A 28 1.42 -0.79 7.42
N PHE A 29 0.28 -1.23 6.87
CA PHE A 29 -1.02 -0.56 6.90
C PHE A 29 -2.10 -1.55 7.35
N PRO A 30 -2.21 -1.81 8.67
CA PRO A 30 -3.19 -2.74 9.21
C PRO A 30 -4.64 -2.37 8.84
N GLN A 31 -4.91 -1.09 8.60
CA GLN A 31 -6.24 -0.58 8.22
C GLN A 31 -6.73 -1.15 6.87
N LEU A 32 -5.83 -1.65 6.02
CA LEU A 32 -6.21 -2.31 4.77
C LEU A 32 -6.95 -3.65 4.99
N LYS A 33 -7.03 -4.16 6.23
CA LYS A 33 -7.90 -5.30 6.59
C LYS A 33 -9.39 -4.97 6.42
N GLU A 34 -9.77 -3.71 6.58
CA GLU A 34 -11.16 -3.26 6.49
C GLU A 34 -11.55 -2.83 5.06
N VAL A 35 -10.55 -2.54 4.22
CA VAL A 35 -10.76 -2.18 2.82
C VAL A 35 -11.09 -3.43 2.01
N ASP A 36 -12.21 -3.40 1.28
CA ASP A 36 -12.54 -4.46 0.33
C ASP A 36 -11.45 -4.57 -0.74
N ILE A 37 -11.01 -5.79 -1.03
CA ILE A 37 -10.01 -6.04 -2.05
C ILE A 37 -10.48 -5.61 -3.44
N SER A 38 -11.78 -5.66 -3.70
CA SER A 38 -12.41 -5.25 -4.96
C SER A 38 -12.52 -3.74 -5.12
N ALA A 39 -12.27 -2.96 -4.06
CA ALA A 39 -12.31 -1.49 -4.10
C ALA A 39 -11.21 -0.88 -4.99
N TYR A 40 -10.13 -1.63 -5.24
CA TYR A 40 -9.04 -1.23 -6.11
C TYR A 40 -8.68 -2.35 -7.07
N SER A 41 -8.18 -1.98 -8.25
CA SER A 41 -7.77 -2.97 -9.25
C SER A 41 -6.54 -3.76 -8.80
N ASP A 42 -6.36 -4.97 -9.34
CA ASP A 42 -5.16 -5.79 -9.12
C ASP A 42 -3.86 -5.02 -9.37
N ARG A 43 -3.85 -4.20 -10.43
CA ARG A 43 -2.71 -3.36 -10.78
C ARG A 43 -2.38 -2.36 -9.67
N GLU A 44 -3.38 -1.70 -9.09
CA GLU A 44 -3.15 -0.71 -8.03
C GLU A 44 -2.60 -1.34 -6.76
N TRP A 45 -3.09 -2.52 -6.37
CA TRP A 45 -2.54 -3.27 -5.26
C TRP A 45 -1.07 -3.62 -5.49
N ILE A 46 -0.75 -4.17 -6.66
CA ILE A 46 0.62 -4.55 -7.03
C ILE A 46 1.54 -3.33 -7.09
N GLU A 47 1.09 -2.23 -7.70
CA GLU A 47 1.83 -0.97 -7.78
C GLU A 47 2.07 -0.38 -6.38
N ALA A 48 1.09 -0.41 -5.48
CA ALA A 48 1.25 0.08 -4.12
C ALA A 48 2.28 -0.75 -3.31
N ALA A 49 2.21 -2.07 -3.41
CA ALA A 49 3.19 -2.95 -2.75
C ALA A 49 4.60 -2.75 -3.32
N TRP A 50 4.73 -2.55 -4.63
CA TRP A 50 6.01 -2.20 -5.26
C TRP A 50 6.49 -0.83 -4.79
N TYR A 51 5.61 0.17 -4.75
CA TYR A 51 5.97 1.54 -4.42
C TYR A 51 6.44 1.69 -2.97
N VAL A 52 5.74 1.08 -2.01
CA VAL A 52 6.02 1.24 -0.58
C VAL A 52 7.07 0.25 -0.08
N LEU A 53 6.97 -1.01 -0.50
CA LEU A 53 7.79 -2.11 0.02
C LEU A 53 8.89 -2.56 -0.94
N ASN A 54 8.90 -2.08 -2.19
CA ASN A 54 9.78 -2.56 -3.25
C ASN A 54 9.70 -4.09 -3.45
N ARG A 55 8.49 -4.65 -3.31
CA ARG A 55 8.21 -6.09 -3.46
C ARG A 55 7.31 -6.34 -4.66
N ARG A 56 7.70 -7.30 -5.51
CA ARG A 56 6.85 -7.76 -6.62
C ARG A 56 5.78 -8.71 -6.09
N CYS A 57 4.55 -8.49 -6.52
CA CYS A 57 3.39 -9.31 -6.17
C CYS A 57 2.78 -9.89 -7.44
N ARG A 58 2.20 -11.10 -7.36
CA ARG A 58 1.54 -11.75 -8.49
C ARG A 58 0.08 -11.34 -8.65
N ASN A 59 -0.58 -10.94 -7.57
CA ASN A 59 -1.98 -10.54 -7.54
C ASN A 59 -2.26 -9.57 -6.38
N SER A 60 -3.47 -9.02 -6.36
CA SER A 60 -3.97 -8.10 -5.32
C SER A 60 -3.92 -8.72 -3.92
N MET A 61 -4.32 -9.98 -3.76
CA MET A 61 -4.33 -10.64 -2.45
C MET A 61 -2.94 -10.70 -1.82
N GLN A 62 -1.93 -11.06 -2.61
CA GLN A 62 -0.54 -11.12 -2.14
C GLN A 62 -0.04 -9.71 -1.77
N ALA A 63 -0.31 -8.73 -2.62
CA ALA A 63 0.06 -7.34 -2.37
C ALA A 63 -0.60 -6.78 -1.10
N ARG A 64 -1.91 -7.02 -0.92
CA ARG A 64 -2.66 -6.62 0.27
C ARG A 64 -2.08 -7.24 1.54
N ARG A 65 -1.77 -8.54 1.54
CA ARG A 65 -1.14 -9.21 2.70
C ARG A 65 0.20 -8.57 3.06
N LEU A 66 1.05 -8.28 2.08
CA LEU A 66 2.35 -7.63 2.33
C LEU A 66 2.20 -6.20 2.87
N LEU A 67 1.26 -5.44 2.31
CA LEU A 67 0.97 -4.08 2.77
C LEU A 67 0.40 -4.07 4.19
N ILE A 68 -0.38 -5.07 4.59
CA ILE A 68 -0.92 -5.20 5.95
C ILE A 68 0.18 -5.49 6.98
N GLY A 69 1.20 -6.29 6.59
CA GLY A 69 2.23 -6.79 7.50
C GLY A 69 1.97 -8.20 7.98
#